data_AF-A0A081BK80-F1
#
_entry.id   AF-A0A081BK80-F1
#
_cell.length_a   1.000
_cell.length_b   1.000
_cell.length_c   1.000
_cell.angle_alpha   90.00
_cell.angle_beta   90.00
_cell.angle_gamma   90.00
#
_symmetry.space_group_name_H-M   'P 1'
#
loop_
_entity.id
_entity.type
_entity.pdbx_description
1 polymer ?
#
loop_
_entity_poly.entity_id
_entity_poly.type
_entity_poly.pdbx_seq_one_letter_code
_entity_poly.pdbx_strand_id
1 'polypeptide(L)'
;MALIVELPLILDQVITFRYRDGTSFKYDVAKSPFYQTQYGVRLDLLDQDDEVYQQIIVSFEKDSLLSNEFEVNGQQFQIQLKKEAQE
;
A
#
# COMPACT_ATOMS: atom_id res chain seq x y z
N MET A 1 10.05 15.40 5.00
CA MET A 1 10.59 14.31 4.15
C MET A 1 9.70 13.11 4.40
N ALA A 2 9.09 12.54 3.38
CA ALA A 2 8.23 11.37 3.52
C ALA A 2 9.05 10.10 3.81
N LEU A 3 8.49 9.19 4.59
CA LEU A 3 9.08 7.88 4.85
C LEU A 3 8.67 6.90 3.76
N ILE A 4 9.63 6.12 3.27
CA ILE A 4 9.39 5.14 2.22
C ILE A 4 9.06 3.79 2.86
N VAL A 5 7.92 3.22 2.47
CA VAL A 5 7.49 1.87 2.81
C VAL A 5 7.62 1.00 1.57
N GLU A 6 8.35 -0.11 1.68
CA GLU A 6 8.53 -1.05 0.57
C GLU A 6 7.48 -2.16 0.67
N LEU A 7 6.68 -2.32 -0.39
CA LEU A 7 5.67 -3.38 -0.49
C LEU A 7 5.92 -4.25 -1.73
N PRO A 8 5.75 -5.58 -1.67
CA PRO A 8 5.82 -6.42 -2.85
C PRO A 8 4.65 -6.11 -3.81
N LEU A 9 4.96 -6.05 -5.09
CA LEU A 9 3.99 -5.90 -6.18
C LEU A 9 3.37 -7.26 -6.49
N ILE A 10 2.33 -7.60 -5.75
CA ILE A 10 1.53 -8.82 -5.98
C ILE A 10 0.11 -8.36 -6.33
N LEU A 11 -0.30 -8.62 -7.57
CA LEU A 11 -1.62 -8.26 -8.06
C LEU A 11 -2.66 -9.30 -7.62
N ASP A 12 -3.92 -8.87 -7.51
CA ASP A 12 -5.08 -9.72 -7.23
C ASP A 12 -5.01 -10.48 -5.88
N GLN A 13 -4.17 -10.01 -4.96
CA GLN A 13 -4.01 -10.58 -3.63
C GLN A 13 -4.08 -9.50 -2.55
N VAL A 14 -4.89 -9.76 -1.53
CA VAL A 14 -4.88 -8.98 -0.28
C VAL A 14 -3.80 -9.55 0.63
N ILE A 15 -2.89 -8.71 1.09
CA ILE A 15 -1.81 -9.08 2.01
C ILE A 15 -2.05 -8.39 3.35
N THR A 16 -1.94 -9.16 4.43
CA THR A 16 -2.14 -8.66 5.80
C THR A 16 -0.84 -8.66 6.56
N PHE A 17 -0.51 -7.56 7.22
CA PHE A 17 0.62 -7.41 8.11
C PHE A 17 0.11 -7.08 9.51
N ARG A 18 0.43 -7.92 10.50
CA ARG A 18 0.02 -7.74 11.89
C ARG A 18 1.20 -7.31 12.75
N TYR A 19 0.99 -6.24 13.52
CA TYR A 19 1.97 -5.74 14.47
C TYR A 19 1.83 -6.43 15.84
N ARG A 20 2.86 -6.29 16.67
CA ARG A 20 2.91 -6.94 18.00
C ARG A 20 1.90 -6.37 18.98
N ASP A 21 1.55 -5.10 18.83
CA ASP A 21 0.54 -4.41 19.62
C ASP A 21 -0.89 -4.79 19.22
N GLY A 22 -1.08 -5.69 18.26
CA GLY A 22 -2.38 -6.22 17.88
C GLY A 22 -3.05 -5.50 16.72
N THR A 23 -2.63 -4.26 16.42
CA THR A 23 -3.03 -3.54 15.21
C THR A 23 -2.50 -4.24 13.95
N SER A 24 -3.14 -3.99 12.82
CA SER A 24 -2.69 -4.54 11.54
C SER A 24 -2.97 -3.59 10.38
N PHE A 25 -2.36 -3.85 9.24
CA PHE A 25 -2.82 -3.27 7.98
C PHE A 25 -2.99 -4.34 6.93
N LYS A 26 -3.96 -4.12 6.05
CA LYS A 26 -4.18 -4.88 4.83
C LYS A 26 -3.89 -4.00 3.64
N TYR A 27 -3.33 -4.57 2.59
CA TYR A 27 -3.30 -3.87 1.32
C TYR A 27 -3.55 -4.82 0.16
N ASP A 28 -4.07 -4.23 -0.91
CA ASP A 28 -4.13 -4.85 -2.23
C ASP A 28 -3.53 -3.89 -3.25
N VAL A 29 -2.84 -4.47 -4.23
CA VAL A 29 -2.29 -3.72 -5.36
C VAL A 29 -3.16 -3.98 -6.57
N ALA A 30 -3.75 -2.91 -7.11
CA ALA A 30 -4.54 -2.94 -8.31
C ALA A 30 -3.78 -2.29 -9.46
N LYS A 31 -4.02 -2.81 -10.67
CA LYS A 31 -3.54 -2.22 -11.90
C LYS A 31 -4.67 -1.40 -12.54
N SER A 32 -4.35 -0.22 -13.07
CA SER A 32 -5.36 0.62 -13.73
C SER A 32 -5.95 -0.11 -14.94
N PRO A 33 -7.29 -0.14 -15.08
CA PRO A 33 -7.94 -0.73 -16.25
C PRO A 33 -7.73 0.11 -17.52
N PHE A 34 -7.32 1.37 -17.38
CA PHE A 34 -7.09 2.30 -18.49
C PHE A 34 -5.61 2.40 -18.88
N TYR A 35 -4.70 2.16 -17.93
CA TYR A 35 -3.26 2.33 -18.15
C TYR A 35 -2.48 1.13 -17.61
N GLN A 36 -1.86 0.38 -18.53
CA GLN A 36 -1.14 -0.86 -18.19
C GLN A 36 0.13 -0.67 -17.35
N THR A 37 0.55 0.55 -17.08
CA THR A 37 1.75 0.84 -16.29
C THR A 37 1.45 1.72 -15.10
N GLN A 38 0.17 1.85 -14.73
CA GLN A 38 -0.25 2.60 -13.55
C GLN A 38 -0.84 1.65 -12.51
N TYR A 39 -0.40 1.81 -11.26
CA TYR A 39 -0.86 1.04 -10.12
C TYR A 39 -1.65 1.91 -9.14
N GLY A 40 -2.44 1.26 -8.31
CA GLY A 40 -3.05 1.83 -7.12
C GLY A 40 -2.88 0.83 -5.97
N VAL A 41 -2.73 1.35 -4.76
CA VAL A 41 -2.72 0.52 -3.56
C VAL A 41 -3.88 0.97 -2.70
N ARG A 42 -4.76 0.05 -2.34
CA ARG A 42 -5.70 0.26 -1.24
C ARG A 42 -5.04 -0.23 0.03
N LEU A 43 -5.08 0.58 1.08
CA LEU A 43 -4.50 0.28 2.38
C LEU A 43 -5.57 0.47 3.45
N ASP A 44 -5.95 -0.62 4.11
CA ASP A 44 -6.91 -0.63 5.22
C ASP A 44 -6.11 -0.80 6.52
N LEU A 45 -6.19 0.17 7.42
CA LEU A 45 -5.61 0.10 8.76
C LEU A 45 -6.65 -0.44 9.73
N LEU A 46 -6.25 -1.44 10.52
CA LEU A 46 -7.11 -2.17 11.43
C LEU A 46 -6.61 -2.05 12.86
N ASP A 47 -7.55 -1.93 13.79
CA ASP A 47 -7.27 -1.92 15.22
C ASP A 47 -7.06 -3.35 15.76
N GLN A 48 -7.04 -3.48 17.09
CA GLN A 48 -6.81 -4.75 17.79
C GLN A 48 -7.97 -5.75 17.61
N ASP A 49 -9.18 -5.25 17.32
CA ASP A 49 -10.40 -6.02 17.12
C ASP A 49 -10.64 -6.36 15.64
N ASP A 50 -9.63 -6.11 14.79
CA ASP A 50 -9.68 -6.29 13.33
C ASP A 50 -10.75 -5.38 12.65
N GLU A 51 -11.13 -4.27 13.29
CA GLU A 51 -12.01 -3.27 12.70
C GLU A 51 -11.21 -2.24 11.89
N VAL A 52 -11.68 -1.92 10.68
CA VAL A 52 -11.03 -0.91 9.82
C VAL A 52 -11.33 0.48 10.35
N TYR A 53 -10.33 1.14 10.93
CA TYR A 53 -10.47 2.51 11.44
C TYR A 53 -10.06 3.56 10.41
N GLN A 54 -9.26 3.19 9.39
CA GLN A 54 -8.86 4.10 8.33
C GLN A 54 -8.60 3.34 7.01
N GLN A 55 -9.18 3.84 5.92
CA GLN A 55 -8.92 3.35 4.57
C GLN A 55 -8.25 4.45 3.73
N ILE A 56 -7.19 4.07 3.01
CA ILE A 56 -6.37 4.98 2.22
C ILE A 56 -6.23 4.40 0.82
N ILE A 57 -6.41 5.24 -0.20
CA ILE A 57 -6.15 4.88 -1.60
C ILE A 57 -4.92 5.66 -2.04
N VAL A 58 -3.84 4.93 -2.26
CA VAL A 58 -2.56 5.47 -2.68
C VAL A 58 -2.44 5.32 -4.20
N SER A 59 -2.24 6.45 -4.87
CA SER A 59 -2.13 6.50 -6.33
C SER A 59 -0.67 6.59 -6.77
N PHE A 60 -0.40 6.04 -7.95
CA PHE A 60 0.91 6.07 -8.59
C PHE A 60 0.82 6.84 -9.90
N GLU A 61 1.90 7.52 -10.26
CA GLU A 61 2.07 8.05 -11.61
C GLU A 61 2.28 6.91 -12.62
N LYS A 62 2.07 7.21 -13.90
CA LYS A 62 2.32 6.25 -14.97
C LYS A 62 3.80 5.86 -14.99
N ASP A 63 4.05 4.58 -15.23
CA ASP A 63 5.40 4.02 -15.35
C ASP A 63 6.25 4.14 -14.06
N SER A 64 5.62 4.53 -12.94
CA SER A 64 6.26 4.66 -11.63
C SER A 64 5.90 3.51 -10.70
N LEU A 65 6.89 3.03 -9.95
CA LEU A 65 6.70 2.13 -8.81
C LEU A 65 6.77 2.86 -7.46
N LEU A 66 6.93 4.20 -7.49
CA LEU A 66 6.88 5.05 -6.31
C LEU A 66 5.57 5.82 -6.32
N SER A 67 4.85 5.79 -5.20
CA SER A 67 3.56 6.46 -5.08
C SER A 67 3.69 7.97 -4.91
N ASN A 68 2.56 8.66 -5.06
CA ASN A 68 2.38 9.99 -4.48
C ASN A 68 2.51 9.93 -2.95
N GLU A 69 2.87 11.07 -2.35
CA GLU A 69 2.87 11.22 -0.89
C GLU A 69 1.45 11.13 -0.33
N PHE A 70 1.31 10.47 0.82
CA PHE A 70 0.06 10.38 1.57
C PHE A 70 0.32 10.46 3.06
N GLU A 71 -0.70 10.86 3.83
CA GLU A 71 -0.58 11.05 5.28
C GLU A 71 -1.29 9.94 6.05
N VAL A 72 -0.61 9.41 7.07
CA VAL A 72 -1.17 8.50 8.07
C VAL A 72 -0.77 8.99 9.45
N ASN A 73 -1.74 9.20 10.34
CA ASN A 73 -1.50 9.66 11.71
C ASN A 73 -0.58 10.90 11.81
N GLY A 74 -0.72 11.85 10.88
CA GLY A 74 0.08 13.09 10.83
C GLY A 74 1.52 12.91 10.31
N GLN A 75 1.87 11.73 9.81
CA GLN A 75 3.16 11.45 9.20
C GLN A 75 3.01 11.19 7.70
N GLN A 76 3.94 11.74 6.91
CA GLN A 76 3.96 11.63 5.46
C GLN A 76 4.71 10.37 5.02
N PHE A 77 4.13 9.63 4.09
CA PHE A 77 4.64 8.37 3.58
C PHE A 77 4.59 8.31 2.05
N GLN A 78 5.43 7.45 1.48
CA GLN A 78 5.33 6.96 0.10
C GLN A 78 5.48 5.44 0.10
N ILE A 79 4.82 4.79 -0.85
CA ILE A 79 4.97 3.35 -1.09
C ILE A 79 5.89 3.16 -2.31
N GLN A 80 6.92 2.35 -2.12
CA GLN A 80 7.72 1.80 -3.21
C GLN A 80 7.32 0.34 -3.46
N LEU A 81 6.73 0.08 -4.62
CA LEU A 81 6.40 -1.26 -5.07
C LEU A 81 7.66 -1.98 -5.56
N LYS A 82 7.97 -3.14 -5.00
CA LYS A 82 9.08 -4.00 -5.42
C LYS A 82 8.52 -5.17 -6.21
N LYS A 83 9.01 -5.36 -7.42
CA LYS A 83 8.82 -6.63 -8.14
C LYS A 83 9.61 -7.67 -7.37
N GLU A 84 8.95 -8.72 -6.88
CA GLU A 84 9.70 -9.87 -6.37
C GLU A 84 10.60 -10.38 -7.50
N ALA A 85 11.88 -10.61 -7.19
CA ALA A 85 12.73 -11.37 -8.09
C ALA A 85 12.16 -12.79 -8.08
N GLN A 86 11.58 -13.21 -9.20
CA GLN A 86 11.34 -14.63 -9.43
C GLN A 86 12.73 -15.26 -9.58
N GLU A 87 13.24 -15.86 -8.50
CA GLU A 87 14.39 -16.78 -8.55
C GLU A 87 14.03 -18.06 -9.32
#